data_AF-A0A3L8A221-F1
#
_entry.id   AF-A0A3L8A221-F1
#
_cell.length_a   1.000
_cell.length_b   1.000
_cell.length_c   1.000
_cell.angle_alpha   90.00
_cell.angle_beta   90.00
_cell.angle_gamma   90.00
#
_symmetry.space_group_name_H-M   'P 1'
#
loop_
_entity.id
_entity.type
_entity.pdbx_description
1 polymer ?
#
loop_
_entity_poly.entity_id
_entity_poly.type
_entity_poly.pdbx_seq_one_letter_code
_entity_poly.pdbx_strand_id
1 'polypeptide(L)'
;MTLQIHTVKQLLNLYYGGLASTDDERRLVEFFTTETDIPCELQDDRDVVLSLARLGEVRIPDGMADELSALAERLDRQERISRRGHRWVAATSVAASIAIIVSVIVFIARSSSTDPYEITDPQLAETEAHKALLLVSEALDNADGSIIEAGRALSLFVPYDSISNNTIHTEDDETI
;
A
#
# COMPACT_ATOMS: atom_id res chain seq x y z
N MET A 1 13.03 -71.78 -12.18
CA MET A 1 13.22 -70.90 -10.99
C MET A 1 13.65 -69.47 -11.35
N THR A 2 14.58 -69.22 -12.27
CA THR A 2 15.08 -67.86 -12.59
C THR A 2 14.02 -66.87 -13.11
N LEU A 3 13.04 -67.33 -13.90
CA LEU A 3 11.97 -66.48 -14.43
C LEU A 3 11.01 -65.97 -13.34
N GLN A 4 10.75 -66.76 -12.30
CA GLN A 4 9.88 -66.36 -11.17
C GLN A 4 10.58 -65.29 -10.31
N ILE A 5 11.90 -65.43 -10.11
CA ILE A 5 12.70 -64.47 -9.33
C ILE A 5 12.70 -63.08 -9.97
N HIS A 6 12.81 -62.98 -11.30
CA HIS A 6 12.76 -61.68 -11.98
C HIS A 6 11.39 -61.00 -11.79
N THR A 7 10.31 -61.76 -11.91
CA THR A 7 8.95 -61.25 -11.68
C THR A 7 8.77 -60.76 -10.24
N VAL A 8 9.28 -61.49 -9.26
CA VAL A 8 9.23 -61.09 -7.85
C VAL A 8 10.06 -59.82 -7.62
N LYS A 9 11.26 -59.72 -8.19
CA LYS A 9 12.09 -58.50 -8.09
C LYS A 9 11.40 -57.27 -8.70
N GLN A 10 10.68 -57.45 -9.81
CA GLN A 10 9.88 -56.38 -10.41
C GLN A 10 8.71 -55.96 -9.51
N LEU A 11 8.02 -56.95 -8.92
CA LEU A 11 6.92 -56.70 -7.98
C LEU A 11 7.41 -55.98 -6.72
N LEU A 12 8.60 -56.36 -6.24
CA LEU A 12 9.26 -55.73 -5.11
C LEU A 12 9.64 -54.27 -5.39
N ASN A 13 10.09 -53.96 -6.61
CA ASN A 13 10.38 -52.59 -7.02
C ASN A 13 9.09 -51.74 -7.02
N LEU A 14 7.98 -52.28 -7.53
CA LEU A 14 6.68 -51.62 -7.46
C LEU A 14 6.21 -51.42 -6.01
N TYR A 15 6.44 -52.42 -5.15
CA TYR A 15 6.11 -52.37 -3.73
C TYR A 15 6.87 -51.25 -3.01
N TYR A 16 8.21 -51.22 -3.15
CA TYR A 16 9.03 -50.15 -2.58
C TYR A 16 8.77 -48.78 -3.23
N GLY A 17 8.32 -48.76 -4.48
CA GLY A 17 7.86 -47.54 -5.15
C GLY A 17 6.47 -47.05 -4.73
N GLY A 18 5.74 -47.81 -3.93
CA GLY A 18 4.35 -47.49 -3.55
C GLY A 18 3.36 -47.52 -4.72
N LEU A 19 3.72 -48.23 -5.81
CA LEU A 19 2.91 -48.37 -7.03
C LEU A 19 2.27 -49.76 -7.14
N ALA A 20 2.52 -50.66 -6.19
CA ALA A 20 1.89 -51.96 -6.16
C ALA A 20 0.39 -51.85 -5.88
N SER A 21 -0.41 -52.64 -6.60
CA SER A 21 -1.83 -52.79 -6.30
C SER A 21 -2.02 -53.69 -5.07
N THR A 22 -3.19 -53.62 -4.44
CA THR A 22 -3.55 -54.49 -3.30
C THR A 22 -3.49 -55.98 -3.67
N ASP A 23 -3.79 -56.34 -4.92
CA ASP A 23 -3.66 -57.71 -5.43
C ASP A 23 -2.18 -58.13 -5.60
N ASP A 24 -1.33 -57.19 -6.03
CA ASP A 24 0.11 -57.42 -6.20
C ASP A 24 0.79 -57.64 -4.85
N GLU A 25 0.45 -56.83 -3.85
CA GLU A 25 0.92 -57.00 -2.47
C GLU A 25 0.50 -58.36 -1.90
N ARG A 26 -0.74 -58.78 -2.14
CA ARG A 26 -1.24 -60.09 -1.70
C ARG A 26 -0.43 -61.24 -2.32
N ARG A 27 -0.16 -61.18 -3.62
CA ARG A 27 0.67 -62.17 -4.33
C ARG A 27 2.11 -62.20 -3.81
N LEU A 28 2.67 -61.04 -3.49
CA LEU A 28 4.02 -60.92 -2.93
C LEU A 28 4.10 -61.57 -1.54
N VAL A 29 3.11 -61.32 -0.68
CA VAL A 29 3.00 -61.94 0.65
C VAL A 29 2.80 -63.45 0.53
N GLU A 30 1.94 -63.91 -0.39
CA GLU A 30 1.70 -65.35 -0.63
C GLU A 30 2.97 -66.05 -1.11
N PHE A 31 3.72 -65.44 -2.03
CA PHE A 31 5.00 -65.95 -2.52
C PHE A 31 6.00 -66.14 -1.37
N PHE A 32 6.20 -65.11 -0.54
CA PHE A 32 7.12 -65.15 0.59
C PHE A 32 6.69 -66.04 1.76
N THR A 33 5.41 -66.43 1.80
CA THR A 33 4.84 -67.35 2.78
C THR A 33 4.94 -68.81 2.33
N THR A 34 4.77 -69.06 1.02
CA THR A 34 4.69 -70.43 0.46
C THR A 34 6.07 -70.98 0.09
N GLU A 35 6.97 -70.13 -0.43
CA GLU A 35 8.28 -70.55 -0.90
C GLU A 35 9.28 -70.60 0.25
N THR A 36 9.83 -71.79 0.54
CA THR A 36 10.81 -72.00 1.62
C THR A 36 12.26 -71.80 1.14
N ASP A 37 12.51 -71.92 -0.17
CA ASP A 37 13.84 -71.81 -0.80
C ASP A 37 13.99 -70.46 -1.53
N ILE A 38 14.15 -69.39 -0.73
CA ILE A 38 14.33 -68.02 -1.23
C ILE A 38 15.83 -67.69 -1.28
N PRO A 39 16.34 -67.14 -2.40
CA PRO A 39 17.74 -66.71 -2.49
C PRO A 39 18.11 -65.74 -1.36
N CYS A 40 19.35 -65.84 -0.85
CA CYS A 40 19.83 -65.00 0.26
C CYS A 40 19.64 -63.49 0.01
N GLU A 41 19.67 -63.04 -1.24
CA GLU A 41 19.44 -61.63 -1.61
C GLU A 41 18.03 -61.11 -1.29
N LEU A 42 17.04 -62.01 -1.20
CA LEU A 42 15.61 -61.68 -1.01
C LEU A 42 15.11 -62.03 0.40
N GLN A 43 15.99 -62.53 1.27
CA GLN A 43 15.63 -62.89 2.65
C GLN A 43 15.30 -61.66 3.49
N ASP A 44 16.08 -60.59 3.34
CA ASP A 44 15.84 -59.33 4.05
C ASP A 44 14.50 -58.71 3.60
N ASP A 45 14.25 -58.72 2.29
CA ASP A 45 13.01 -58.21 1.69
C ASP A 45 11.77 -58.98 2.16
N ARG A 46 11.90 -60.31 2.27
CA ARG A 46 10.84 -61.19 2.80
C ARG A 46 10.45 -60.77 4.22
N ASP A 47 11.43 -60.53 5.08
CA ASP A 47 11.17 -60.16 6.48
C ASP A 47 10.51 -58.78 6.59
N VAL A 48 10.90 -57.83 5.74
CA VAL A 48 10.24 -56.51 5.64
C VAL A 48 8.78 -56.66 5.20
N VAL A 49 8.53 -57.35 4.08
CA VAL A 49 7.18 -57.52 3.53
C VAL A 49 6.27 -58.26 4.51
N LEU A 50 6.75 -59.34 5.13
CA LEU A 50 5.95 -60.12 6.09
C LEU A 50 5.72 -59.36 7.40
N SER A 51 6.67 -58.56 7.87
CA SER A 51 6.48 -57.75 9.08
C SER A 51 5.46 -56.64 8.86
N LEU A 52 5.49 -55.99 7.70
CA LEU A 52 4.49 -54.98 7.30
C LEU A 52 3.12 -55.59 7.09
N ALA A 53 3.01 -56.76 6.44
CA ALA A 53 1.75 -57.46 6.26
C ALA A 53 1.10 -57.86 7.60
N ARG A 54 1.90 -58.13 8.64
CA ARG A 54 1.40 -58.43 10.00
C ARG A 54 0.78 -57.23 10.71
N LEU A 55 1.14 -56.01 10.34
CA LEU A 55 0.51 -54.80 10.91
C LEU A 55 -0.97 -54.71 10.54
N GLY A 56 -1.40 -55.44 9.50
CA GLY A 56 -2.79 -55.58 9.11
C GLY A 56 -3.35 -54.35 8.40
N GLU A 57 -4.55 -54.50 7.85
CA GLU A 57 -5.28 -53.37 7.28
C GLU A 57 -5.67 -52.39 8.40
N VAL A 58 -5.15 -51.17 8.31
CA VAL A 58 -5.58 -50.08 9.16
C VAL A 58 -7.03 -49.75 8.80
N ARG A 59 -7.95 -50.01 9.73
CA ARG A 59 -9.34 -49.58 9.57
C ARG A 59 -9.39 -48.06 9.57
N ILE A 60 -9.74 -47.50 8.42
CA ILE A 60 -10.03 -46.08 8.29
C ILE A 60 -11.32 -45.80 9.08
N PRO A 61 -11.34 -44.82 10.01
CA PRO A 61 -12.55 -44.47 10.74
C PRO A 61 -13.64 -44.01 9.78
N ASP A 62 -14.88 -44.42 10.07
CA ASP A 62 -16.06 -43.97 9.32
C ASP A 62 -16.16 -42.43 9.39
N GLY A 63 -16.34 -41.78 8.24
CA GLY A 63 -16.45 -40.32 8.12
C GLY A 63 -15.13 -39.56 7.84
N MET A 64 -13.97 -40.23 7.85
CA MET A 64 -12.69 -39.57 7.53
C MET A 64 -12.63 -39.04 6.09
N ALA A 65 -13.23 -39.77 5.15
CA ALA A 65 -13.34 -39.34 3.76
C ALA A 65 -14.21 -38.07 3.62
N ASP A 66 -15.27 -37.97 4.41
CA ASP A 66 -16.16 -36.81 4.44
C ASP A 66 -15.47 -35.61 5.09
N GLU A 67 -14.71 -35.83 6.16
CA GLU A 67 -13.91 -34.79 6.81
C GLU A 67 -12.81 -34.25 5.88
N LEU A 68 -12.14 -35.13 5.14
CA LEU A 68 -11.16 -34.73 4.13
C LEU A 68 -11.80 -33.94 2.99
N SER A 69 -12.98 -34.37 2.53
CA SER A 69 -13.74 -33.67 1.50
C SER A 69 -14.18 -32.28 1.98
N ALA A 70 -14.66 -32.19 3.22
CA ALA A 70 -15.03 -30.93 3.85
C ALA A 70 -13.82 -29.99 4.00
N LEU A 71 -12.65 -30.53 4.33
CA LEU A 71 -11.40 -29.77 4.43
C LEU A 71 -10.97 -29.23 3.05
N ALA A 72 -10.99 -30.06 2.01
CA ALA A 72 -10.68 -29.64 0.65
C ALA A 72 -11.60 -28.52 0.18
N GLU A 73 -12.90 -28.64 0.43
CA GLU A 73 -13.87 -27.63 0.04
C GLU A 73 -13.72 -26.33 0.84
N ARG A 74 -13.33 -26.42 2.11
CA ARG A 74 -12.98 -25.24 2.93
C ARG A 74 -11.75 -24.52 2.39
N LEU A 75 -10.72 -25.25 1.98
CA LEU A 75 -9.51 -24.68 1.38
C LEU A 75 -9.81 -23.99 0.05
N ASP A 76 -10.59 -24.62 -0.84
CA ASP A 76 -11.02 -24.01 -2.11
C ASP A 76 -11.87 -22.74 -1.86
N ARG A 77 -12.80 -22.78 -0.90
CA ARG A 77 -13.56 -21.59 -0.50
C ARG A 77 -12.66 -20.46 -0.01
N GLN A 78 -11.68 -20.76 0.84
CA GLN A 78 -10.73 -19.77 1.37
C GLN A 78 -9.89 -19.14 0.25
N GLU A 79 -9.44 -19.95 -0.71
CA GLU A 79 -8.68 -19.46 -1.86
C GLU A 79 -9.54 -18.59 -2.79
N ARG A 80 -10.80 -18.97 -3.04
CA ARG A 80 -11.73 -18.14 -3.82
C ARG A 80 -12.00 -16.79 -3.17
N ILE A 81 -12.10 -16.74 -1.84
CA ILE A 81 -12.31 -15.49 -1.08
C ILE A 81 -11.05 -14.60 -1.16
N SER A 82 -9.84 -15.17 -0.99
CA SER A 82 -8.60 -14.39 -1.07
C SER A 82 -8.35 -13.84 -2.48
N ARG A 83 -8.60 -14.66 -3.52
CA ARG A 83 -8.52 -14.24 -4.93
C ARG A 83 -9.52 -13.13 -5.25
N ARG A 84 -10.73 -13.16 -4.66
CA ARG A 84 -11.74 -12.10 -4.87
C ARG A 84 -11.29 -10.78 -4.25
N GLY A 85 -10.69 -10.80 -3.05
CA GLY A 85 -10.11 -9.61 -2.40
C GLY A 85 -8.95 -9.00 -3.18
N HIS A 86 -8.04 -9.81 -3.72
CA HIS A 86 -6.91 -9.32 -4.52
C HIS A 86 -7.32 -8.67 -5.85
N ARG A 87 -8.43 -9.08 -6.45
CA ARG A 87 -8.93 -8.45 -7.69
C ARG A 87 -9.42 -7.02 -7.49
N TRP A 88 -9.99 -6.70 -6.32
CA TRP A 88 -10.37 -5.33 -5.99
C TRP A 88 -9.16 -4.43 -5.77
N VAL A 89 -8.13 -4.93 -5.07
CA VAL A 89 -6.87 -4.21 -4.85
C VAL A 89 -6.15 -3.93 -6.18
N ALA A 90 -6.14 -4.89 -7.10
CA ALA A 90 -5.56 -4.73 -8.44
C ALA A 90 -6.35 -3.75 -9.33
N ALA A 91 -7.67 -3.64 -9.16
CA ALA A 91 -8.48 -2.66 -9.91
C ALA A 91 -8.30 -1.23 -9.38
N THR A 92 -8.10 -1.06 -8.07
CA THR A 92 -7.88 0.26 -7.46
C THR A 92 -6.53 0.88 -7.81
N SER A 93 -5.48 0.06 -8.03
CA SER A 93 -4.15 0.58 -8.39
C SER A 93 -4.13 1.24 -9.77
N VAL A 94 -4.89 0.69 -10.73
CA VAL A 94 -5.02 1.26 -12.08
C VAL A 94 -5.80 2.57 -12.04
N ALA A 95 -6.86 2.66 -11.23
CA ALA A 95 -7.62 3.91 -11.10
C ALA A 95 -6.78 5.03 -10.46
N ALA A 96 -5.92 4.71 -9.48
CA ALA A 96 -5.08 5.69 -8.81
C ALA A 96 -4.05 6.35 -9.74
N SER A 97 -3.42 5.58 -10.63
CA SER A 97 -2.46 6.16 -11.59
C SER A 97 -3.13 7.09 -12.60
N ILE A 98 -4.33 6.72 -13.07
CA ILE A 98 -5.14 7.57 -13.96
C ILE A 98 -5.58 8.85 -13.23
N ALA A 99 -6.03 8.73 -11.97
CA ALA A 99 -6.44 9.88 -11.15
C ALA A 99 -5.30 10.88 -10.92
N ILE A 100 -4.07 10.41 -10.69
CA ILE A 100 -2.89 11.27 -10.54
C ILE A 100 -2.63 12.04 -11.84
N ILE A 101 -2.64 11.35 -13.00
CA ILE A 101 -2.42 12.00 -14.31
C ILE A 101 -3.49 13.05 -14.58
N VAL A 102 -4.77 12.71 -14.36
CA VAL A 102 -5.89 13.65 -14.54
C VAL A 102 -5.76 14.83 -13.58
N SER A 103 -5.38 14.60 -12.32
CA SER A 103 -5.17 15.67 -11.34
C SER A 103 -4.07 16.64 -11.79
N VAL A 104 -2.97 16.15 -12.34
CA VAL A 104 -1.86 17.00 -12.85
C VAL A 104 -2.32 17.81 -14.07
N ILE A 105 -3.03 17.18 -15.01
CA ILE A 105 -3.56 17.87 -16.19
C ILE A 105 -4.55 18.97 -15.80
N VAL A 106 -5.48 18.69 -14.88
CA VAL A 106 -6.44 19.67 -14.37
C VAL A 106 -5.75 20.77 -13.59
N PHE A 107 -4.73 20.44 -12.79
CA PHE A 107 -3.96 21.42 -12.04
C PHE A 107 -3.25 22.41 -12.97
N ILE A 108 -2.58 21.92 -14.02
CA ILE A 108 -1.93 22.78 -15.01
C ILE A 108 -2.97 23.62 -15.76
N ALA A 109 -4.06 23.01 -16.23
CA ALA A 109 -5.12 23.72 -16.94
C ALA A 109 -5.78 24.80 -16.08
N ARG A 110 -5.90 24.58 -14.76
CA ARG A 110 -6.42 25.57 -13.81
C ARG A 110 -5.37 26.61 -13.43
N SER A 111 -4.09 26.29 -13.39
CA SER A 111 -3.02 27.28 -13.18
C SER A 111 -2.74 28.13 -14.41
N SER A 112 -3.15 27.68 -15.61
CA SER A 112 -3.05 28.43 -16.86
C SER A 112 -4.20 29.42 -17.09
N SER A 113 -5.18 29.52 -16.17
CA SER A 113 -6.05 30.70 -16.18
C SER A 113 -5.22 31.89 -15.74
N THR A 114 -4.76 32.66 -16.74
CA THR A 114 -4.12 33.97 -16.62
C THR A 114 -4.68 34.72 -15.41
N ASP A 115 -3.83 34.99 -14.44
CA ASP A 115 -4.19 35.80 -13.29
C ASP A 115 -4.55 37.20 -13.83
N PRO A 116 -5.77 37.73 -13.61
CA PRO A 116 -6.16 39.03 -14.13
C PRO A 116 -5.27 40.18 -13.62
N TYR A 117 -4.44 39.91 -12.61
CA TYR A 117 -3.51 40.83 -11.97
C TYR A 117 -2.04 40.62 -12.36
N GLU A 118 -1.75 39.71 -13.30
CA GLU A 118 -0.40 39.56 -13.83
C GLU A 118 -0.07 40.79 -14.69
N ILE A 119 0.62 41.78 -14.10
CA ILE A 119 1.05 42.97 -14.84
C ILE A 119 2.25 42.59 -15.70
N THR A 120 1.96 42.08 -16.90
CA THR A 120 2.96 41.55 -17.84
C THR A 120 3.79 42.66 -18.51
N ASP A 121 3.35 43.92 -18.42
CA ASP A 121 4.02 45.06 -19.05
C ASP A 121 4.60 46.03 -17.99
N PRO A 122 5.94 46.15 -17.88
CA PRO A 122 6.58 46.93 -16.81
C PRO A 122 6.17 48.40 -16.82
N GLN A 123 5.85 48.96 -17.98
CA GLN A 123 5.39 50.36 -18.08
C GLN A 123 3.99 50.55 -17.50
N LEU A 124 3.10 49.56 -17.62
CA LEU A 124 1.75 49.63 -17.05
C LEU A 124 1.79 49.56 -15.52
N ALA A 125 2.67 48.73 -14.95
CA ALA A 125 2.88 48.61 -13.51
C ALA A 125 3.29 49.95 -12.87
N GLU A 126 4.22 50.66 -13.51
CA GLU A 126 4.70 51.95 -13.03
C GLU A 126 3.58 52.99 -13.00
N THR A 127 2.75 53.06 -14.04
CA THR A 127 1.65 54.04 -14.10
C THR A 127 0.60 53.80 -13.03
N GLU A 128 0.26 52.54 -12.76
CA GLU A 128 -0.73 52.18 -11.75
C GLU A 128 -0.18 52.43 -10.33
N ALA A 129 1.11 52.15 -10.11
CA ALA A 129 1.80 52.47 -8.87
C ALA A 129 1.83 53.98 -8.60
N HIS A 130 2.09 54.81 -9.62
CA HIS A 130 2.07 56.27 -9.49
C HIS A 130 0.67 56.79 -9.13
N LYS A 131 -0.40 56.23 -9.72
CA LYS A 131 -1.78 56.59 -9.34
C LYS A 131 -2.08 56.22 -7.89
N ALA A 132 -1.66 55.03 -7.45
CA ALA A 132 -1.85 54.60 -6.07
C ALA A 132 -1.13 55.53 -5.08
N LEU A 133 0.11 55.92 -5.38
CA LEU A 133 0.86 56.88 -4.58
C LEU A 133 0.17 58.26 -4.54
N LEU A 134 -0.40 58.71 -5.66
CA LEU A 134 -1.11 59.99 -5.73
C LEU A 134 -2.39 59.96 -4.88
N LEU A 135 -3.17 58.89 -4.94
CA LEU A 135 -4.36 58.71 -4.08
C LEU A 135 -4.01 58.67 -2.59
N VAL A 136 -2.90 58.02 -2.23
CA VAL A 136 -2.41 58.02 -0.85
C VAL A 136 -2.01 59.43 -0.42
N SER A 137 -1.35 60.20 -1.29
CA SER A 137 -0.97 61.58 -0.97
C SER A 137 -2.19 62.49 -0.76
N GLU A 138 -3.23 62.34 -1.59
CA GLU A 138 -4.49 63.08 -1.45
C GLU A 138 -5.25 62.69 -0.18
N ALA A 139 -5.23 61.40 0.17
CA ALA A 139 -5.82 60.93 1.42
C ALA A 139 -5.10 61.51 2.66
N LEU A 140 -3.77 61.64 2.59
CA LEU A 140 -2.97 62.24 3.67
C LEU A 140 -3.19 63.75 3.78
N ASP A 141 -3.25 64.47 2.67
CA ASP A 141 -3.51 65.92 2.66
C ASP A 141 -4.90 66.25 3.24
N ASN A 142 -5.92 65.46 2.85
CA ASN A 142 -7.26 65.58 3.43
C ASN A 142 -7.29 65.22 4.92
N ALA A 143 -6.51 64.23 5.35
CA ALA A 143 -6.43 63.85 6.76
C ALA A 143 -5.81 64.98 7.61
N ASP A 144 -4.73 65.61 7.15
CA ASP A 144 -4.11 66.76 7.82
C ASP A 144 -5.10 67.93 7.97
N GLY A 145 -5.85 68.25 6.91
CA GLY A 145 -6.91 69.25 6.97
C GLY A 145 -7.97 68.92 8.03
N SER A 146 -8.41 67.67 8.09
CA SER A 146 -9.41 67.22 9.08
C SER A 146 -8.90 67.27 10.52
N ILE A 147 -7.61 67.02 10.76
CA ILE A 147 -6.97 67.08 12.08
C ILE A 147 -6.85 68.53 12.54
N ILE A 148 -6.49 69.46 11.65
CA ILE A 148 -6.40 70.89 11.95
C ILE A 148 -7.78 71.45 12.28
N GLU A 149 -8.81 71.06 11.53
CA GLU A 149 -10.19 71.48 11.79
C GLU A 149 -10.71 70.94 13.13
N ALA A 150 -10.46 69.67 13.43
CA ALA A 150 -10.79 69.08 14.73
C ALA A 150 -10.04 69.77 15.88
N GLY A 151 -8.75 70.07 15.71
CA GLY A 151 -7.96 70.82 16.69
C GLY A 151 -8.48 72.24 16.92
N ARG A 152 -8.97 72.91 15.87
CA ARG A 152 -9.59 74.25 15.96
C ARG A 152 -10.97 74.22 16.63
N ALA A 153 -11.76 73.18 16.38
CA ALA A 153 -13.05 72.99 17.04
C ALA A 153 -12.86 72.68 18.53
N LEU A 154 -11.83 71.89 18.88
CA LEU A 154 -11.47 71.60 20.26
C LEU A 154 -10.91 72.84 20.98
N SER A 155 -10.11 73.67 20.32
CA SER A 155 -9.60 74.93 20.91
C SER A 155 -10.70 75.99 21.12
N LEU A 156 -11.85 75.84 20.48
CA LEU A 156 -13.04 76.66 20.69
C LEU A 156 -13.87 76.22 21.91
N PHE A 157 -13.75 74.95 22.32
CA PHE A 157 -14.51 74.37 23.43
C PHE A 157 -13.69 74.24 24.73
N VAL A 158 -12.36 74.26 24.65
CA VAL A 158 -11.45 74.18 25.80
C VAL A 158 -10.86 75.57 26.11
N PRO A 159 -11.04 76.13 27.32
CA PRO A 159 -10.42 77.40 27.67
C PRO A 159 -8.89 77.24 27.74
N TYR A 160 -8.18 78.13 27.04
CA TYR A 160 -6.73 78.24 26.99
C TYR A 160 -6.18 78.53 28.39
N ASP A 161 -5.48 77.56 29.00
CA ASP A 161 -4.52 77.85 30.04
C ASP A 161 -3.31 76.91 30.00
N SER A 162 -2.15 77.52 30.21
CA SER A 162 -0.80 76.99 30.40
C SER A 162 0.01 76.47 29.19
N ILE A 163 0.82 77.41 28.72
CA ILE A 163 2.06 77.32 27.94
C ILE A 163 3.14 76.45 28.62
N SER A 164 3.83 75.67 27.78
CA SER A 164 5.27 75.32 27.77
C SER A 164 5.91 74.48 28.89
N ASN A 165 6.40 73.29 28.52
CA ASN A 165 7.83 73.01 28.26
C ASN A 165 8.05 71.50 28.10
N ASN A 166 8.56 71.05 26.94
CA ASN A 166 9.92 70.51 26.88
C ASN A 166 10.33 70.22 25.41
N THR A 167 11.06 71.19 24.85
CA THR A 167 12.37 71.04 24.18
C THR A 167 12.73 69.68 23.58
N ILE A 168 12.83 69.61 22.25
CA ILE A 168 13.81 68.75 21.58
C ILE A 168 14.78 69.68 20.83
N HIS A 169 16.03 69.58 21.24
CA HIS A 169 17.21 70.29 20.74
C HIS A 169 17.40 70.11 19.24
N THR A 170 17.57 71.24 18.55
CA THR A 170 18.45 71.37 17.39
C THR A 170 19.86 71.65 17.90
N GLU A 171 20.80 70.76 17.61
CA GLU A 171 22.23 71.06 17.59
C GLU A 171 22.71 70.79 16.17
N ASP A 172 23.10 71.88 15.51
CA ASP A 172 23.87 71.88 14.28
C ASP A 172 25.25 71.27 14.55
N ASP A 173 25.74 70.42 13.65
CA ASP A 173 27.18 70.28 13.45
C ASP A 173 27.46 70.18 11.94
N GLU A 174 27.80 71.34 11.38
CA GLU A 174 28.45 71.50 10.09
C GLU A 174 29.94 71.74 10.38
N THR A 175 30.81 70.79 10.03
CA THR A 175 32.25 71.08 9.90
C THR A 175 32.76 70.64 8.53
N ILE A 176 33.33 71.64 7.86
CA ILE A 176 34.25 71.67 6.72
C ILE A 176 35.17 70.46 6.62
#